data_AF-A0A3D4TA20-F1
#
_entry.id   AF-A0A3D4TA20-F1
#
_cell.length_a   1.000
_cell.length_b   1.000
_cell.length_c   1.000
_cell.angle_alpha   90.00
_cell.angle_beta   90.00
_cell.angle_gamma   90.00
#
_symmetry.space_group_name_H-M   'P 1'
#
loop_
_entity.id
_entity.type
_entity.pdbx_description
1 polymer ?
#
loop_
_entity_poly.entity_id
_entity_poly.type
_entity_poly.pdbx_seq_one_letter_code
_entity_poly.pdbx_strand_id
1 'polypeptide(L)' 'MKTVSVRIADTSDIPTIQAIANATWPVAYGDILSQEQMSYMLDMMYSTESLDKQMQQNIQFFMAELDNQLIG' A
#
# COMPACT_ATOMS: atom_id res chain seq x y z
N MET A 1 -0.37 -27.45 4.94
CA MET A 1 0.78 -26.51 4.96
C MET A 1 0.25 -25.16 4.52
N LYS A 2 0.68 -24.06 5.12
CA LYS A 2 0.31 -22.72 4.66
C LYS A 2 1.11 -22.37 3.41
N THR A 3 0.51 -21.68 2.46
CA THR A 3 1.14 -21.30 1.18
C THR A 3 1.25 -19.79 1.07
N VAL A 4 2.44 -19.31 0.71
CA VAL A 4 2.68 -17.90 0.40
C VAL A 4 2.81 -17.74 -1.11
N SER A 5 2.08 -16.80 -1.69
CA SER A 5 2.20 -16.38 -3.08
C SER A 5 2.46 -14.89 -3.18
N VAL A 6 3.20 -14.50 -4.22
CA VAL A 6 3.44 -13.09 -4.57
C VAL A 6 3.01 -12.89 -6.01
N ARG A 7 2.25 -11.83 -6.27
CA ARG A 7 1.83 -11.43 -7.62
C ARG A 7 2.10 -9.95 -7.86
N ILE A 8 2.18 -9.58 -9.14
CA ILE A 8 2.24 -8.18 -9.55
C ILE A 8 0.89 -7.55 -9.27
N ALA A 9 0.88 -6.38 -8.65
CA ALA A 9 -0.33 -5.60 -8.45
C ALA A 9 -0.73 -4.89 -9.74
N ASP A 10 -2.03 -4.69 -9.94
CA ASP A 10 -2.57 -3.83 -10.98
C ASP A 10 -3.41 -2.69 -10.40
N THR A 11 -3.99 -1.85 -11.25
CA THR A 11 -4.74 -0.67 -10.81
C THR A 11 -5.99 -1.03 -10.00
N SER A 12 -6.51 -2.25 -10.09
CA SER A 12 -7.61 -2.73 -9.26
C SER A 12 -7.19 -2.99 -7.80
N ASP A 13 -5.89 -3.13 -7.53
CA ASP A 13 -5.33 -3.29 -6.19
C ASP A 13 -5.10 -1.95 -5.47
N ILE A 14 -5.28 -0.81 -6.12
CA ILE A 14 -5.07 0.52 -5.52
C ILE A 14 -5.82 0.71 -4.18
N PRO A 15 -7.13 0.39 -4.07
CA PRO A 15 -7.86 0.52 -2.79
C PRO A 15 -7.25 -0.33 -1.68
N THR A 16 -6.71 -1.49 -2.06
CA THR A 16 -6.10 -2.46 -1.16
C THR A 16 -4.73 -1.97 -0.68
N ILE A 17 -3.89 -1.46 -1.59
CA ILE A 17 -2.60 -0.83 -1.25
C ILE A 17 -2.83 0.35 -0.30
N GLN A 18 -3.85 1.17 -0.57
CA GLN A 18 -4.26 2.27 0.30
C GLN A 18 -4.67 1.79 1.69
N ALA A 19 -5.47 0.73 1.79
CA ALA A 19 -5.89 0.16 3.06
C ALA A 19 -4.69 -0.33 3.88
N ILE A 20 -3.74 -1.03 3.24
CA ILE A 20 -2.49 -1.47 3.89
C ILE A 20 -1.67 -0.28 4.36
N ALA A 21 -1.47 0.73 3.51
CA ALA A 21 -0.70 1.93 3.88
C ALA A 21 -1.34 2.64 5.08
N ASN A 22 -2.65 2.86 5.06
CA ASN A 22 -3.39 3.49 6.17
C ASN A 22 -3.34 2.68 7.46
N ALA A 23 -3.32 1.35 7.39
CA ALA A 23 -3.24 0.49 8.57
C ALA A 23 -1.82 0.41 9.15
N THR A 24 -0.79 0.44 8.30
CA THR A 24 0.61 0.19 8.70
C THR A 24 1.37 1.47 9.05
N TRP A 25 1.09 2.59 8.39
CA TRP A 25 1.78 3.86 8.63
C TRP A 25 1.63 4.39 10.06
N PRO A 26 0.44 4.39 10.69
CA PRO A 26 0.30 4.83 12.07
C PRO A 26 1.13 3.97 13.04
N VAL A 27 1.29 2.68 12.76
CA VAL A 27 2.10 1.78 13.59
C VAL A 27 3.59 2.06 13.41
N ALA A 28 4.04 2.28 12.17
CA ALA A 28 5.45 2.48 11.86
C ALA A 28 5.96 3.89 12.20
N TYR A 29 5.11 4.91 12.04
CA TYR A 29 5.50 6.33 12.08
C TYR A 29 4.68 7.18 13.05
N GLY A 30 3.71 6.62 13.78
CA GLY A 30 2.83 7.38 14.67
C GLY A 30 3.56 8.11 15.80
N ASP A 31 4.73 7.62 16.22
CA ASP A 31 5.58 8.27 17.22
C ASP A 31 6.45 9.41 16.63
N ILE A 32 6.51 9.53 15.30
CA ILE A 32 7.38 10.46 14.57
C ILE A 32 6.57 11.56 13.88
N LEU A 33 5.41 11.20 13.33
CA LEU A 33 4.57 12.09 12.52
C LEU A 33 3.29 12.45 13.26
N SER A 34 2.91 13.73 13.20
CA SER A 34 1.57 14.15 13.60
C SER A 34 0.51 13.54 12.67
N GLN A 35 -0.75 13.53 13.12
CA GLN A 35 -1.89 13.08 12.29
C GLN A 35 -1.95 13.84 10.94
N GLU A 36 -1.71 15.15 10.97
CA GLU A 36 -1.75 16.00 9.78
C GLU A 36 -0.59 15.68 8.82
N GLN A 37 0.62 15.51 9.35
CA GLN A 37 1.79 15.10 8.56
C GLN A 37 1.57 13.71 7.94
N MET A 38 1.04 12.76 8.71
CA MET A 38 0.71 11.43 8.22
C MET A 38 -0.35 11.46 7.11
N SER A 39 -1.41 12.26 7.29
CA SER A 39 -2.43 12.45 6.25
C SER A 39 -1.84 13.03 4.97
N TYR A 40 -0.97 14.03 5.09
CA TYR A 40 -0.28 14.64 3.97
C TYR A 40 0.62 13.64 3.22
N MET A 41 1.38 12.84 3.95
CA MET A 41 2.27 11.83 3.34
C MET A 41 1.49 10.71 2.65
N LEU A 42 0.41 10.22 3.28
CA LEU A 42 -0.45 9.19 2.70
C LEU A 42 -1.15 9.71 1.44
N ASP A 43 -1.61 10.95 1.41
CA ASP A 43 -2.19 11.57 0.21
C ASP A 43 -1.15 11.74 -0.90
N MET A 44 0.04 12.27 -0.57
CA MET A 44 1.12 12.46 -1.53
C MET A 44 1.56 11.15 -2.18
N MET A 45 1.75 10.08 -1.41
CA MET A 45 2.34 8.83 -1.88
C MET A 45 1.32 7.79 -2.34
N TYR A 46 0.16 7.72 -1.68
CA TYR A 46 -0.82 6.65 -1.84
C TYR A 46 -2.20 7.13 -2.33
N SER A 47 -2.37 8.39 -2.72
CA SER A 47 -3.59 8.78 -3.45
C SER A 47 -3.76 7.95 -4.72
N THR A 48 -4.99 7.80 -5.17
CA THR A 48 -5.31 7.03 -6.38
C THR A 48 -4.54 7.57 -7.59
N GLU A 49 -4.45 8.89 -7.73
CA GLU A 49 -3.68 9.54 -8.80
C GLU A 49 -2.18 9.23 -8.68
N SER A 50 -1.61 9.32 -7.48
CA SER A 50 -0.20 9.00 -7.24
C SER A 50 0.11 7.55 -7.56
N LEU A 51 -0.72 6.60 -7.12
CA LEU A 51 -0.50 5.17 -7.35
C LEU A 51 -0.67 4.81 -8.84
N ASP A 52 -1.70 5.32 -9.50
CA ASP A 52 -1.91 5.11 -10.94
C ASP A 52 -0.70 5.62 -11.74
N LYS A 53 -0.23 6.84 -11.43
CA LYS A 53 0.96 7.42 -12.06
C LYS A 53 2.21 6.59 -11.79
N GLN A 54 2.43 6.13 -10.56
CA GLN A 54 3.59 5.30 -10.21
C GLN A 54 3.58 3.98 -11.00
N MET A 55 2.43 3.30 -11.06
CA MET A 55 2.26 2.06 -11.83
C MET A 55 2.51 2.26 -13.34
N GLN A 56 2.18 3.43 -13.87
CA GLN A 56 2.48 3.79 -15.27
C GLN A 56 3.95 4.19 -15.50
N GLN A 57 4.66 4.67 -14.47
CA GLN A 57 6.02 5.20 -14.55
C GLN A 57 7.13 4.19 -14.24
N ASN A 58 6.87 2.89 -14.46
CA ASN A 58 7.76 1.76 -14.20
C ASN A 58 8.00 1.44 -12.71
N ILE A 59 7.15 1.91 -11.80
CA ILE A 59 7.15 1.41 -10.42
C ILE A 59 6.23 0.20 -10.35
N GLN A 60 6.80 -0.93 -9.95
CA GLN A 60 6.06 -2.17 -9.84
C GLN A 60 5.73 -2.47 -8.39
N PHE A 61 4.44 -2.63 -8.12
CA PHE A 61 3.93 -3.06 -6.82
C PHE A 61 3.72 -4.58 -6.85
N PHE A 62 3.89 -5.21 -5.68
CA PHE A 62 3.67 -6.63 -5.50
C PHE A 62 2.73 -6.85 -4.31
N MET A 63 1.81 -7.80 -4.47
CA MET A 63 0.89 -8.24 -3.44
C MET A 63 1.35 -9.58 -2.89
N ALA A 64 1.48 -9.69 -1.58
CA ALA A 64 1.77 -10.92 -0.85
C ALA A 64 0.49 -11.50 -0.25
N GLU A 65 0.25 -12.78 -0.53
CA GLU A 65 -0.93 -13.51 -0.07
C GLU A 65 -0.50 -14.77 0.70
N LEU A 66 -1.16 -15.01 1.84
CA LEU A 66 -1.04 -16.22 2.65
C LEU A 66 -2.37 -16.96 2.59
N ASP A 67 -2.39 -18.17 2.04
CA ASP A 67 -3.62 -18.97 1.88
C ASP A 67 -4.76 -18.15 1.20
N ASN A 68 -4.41 -17.41 0.14
CA ASN A 68 -5.28 -16.48 -0.61
C ASN A 68 -5.77 -15.25 0.18
N GLN A 69 -5.31 -15.06 1.41
CA GLN A 69 -5.55 -13.84 2.18
C GLN A 69 -4.39 -12.88 1.96
N LEU A 70 -4.70 -11.66 1.55
CA LEU A 70 -3.70 -10.61 1.41
C LEU A 70 -3.09 -10.23 2.77
N ILE A 71 -1.76 -10.16 2.81
CA ILE A 71 -0.98 -9.83 4.02
C ILE A 71 0.00 -8.66 3.82
N GLY A 72 0.25 -8.22 2.58
CA GLY A 72 1.17 -7.12 2.29
C GLY A 72 1.29 -6.81 0.81
#